data_AF-A0A1B6H2E7-F1
#
_entry.id   AF-A0A1B6H2E7-F1
#
_cell.length_a   1.000
_cell.length_b   1.000
_cell.length_c   1.000
_cell.angle_alpha   90.00
_cell.angle_beta   90.00
_cell.angle_gamma   90.00
#
_symmetry.space_group_name_H-M   'P 1'
#
loop_
_entity.id
_entity.type
_entity.pdbx_description
1 polymer ?
#
loop_
_entity_poly.entity_id
_entity_poly.type
_entity_poly.pdbx_seq_one_letter_code
_entity_poly.pdbx_strand_id
1 'polypeptide(L)'
;ITQRIHKKLPSQTIESTSQFPGVLPVTMKPALEFVKAVSKVLSLDPSTADEVVKLRRNMLRLIGEGEFSAAAVWTDPCFSFVLPEVICRACNHCRDIDLCKDTNKVTVNGSPAWQCPLCNTSYDNQEIEHLLIDVVNRKTMAYMLQDLQCNKCLQIKMENLAEFCSCAGQFHTLMNKQDIALHLRTFHSIAQHFNMAALEQTIDWVLRQAPSLRIEQSH
;
A
#
# COMPACT_ATOMS: atom_id res chain seq x y z
N ILE A 1 9.22 2.63 -28.71
CA ILE A 1 7.98 3.04 -28.00
C ILE A 1 8.33 3.90 -26.79
N THR A 2 9.16 3.42 -25.87
CA THR A 2 9.59 4.11 -24.64
C THR A 2 10.06 5.56 -24.84
N GLN A 3 10.96 5.82 -25.79
CA GLN A 3 11.45 7.18 -26.07
C GLN A 3 10.35 8.13 -26.58
N ARG A 4 9.36 7.60 -27.32
CA ARG A 4 8.20 8.39 -27.78
C ARG A 4 7.28 8.74 -26.62
N ILE A 5 7.05 7.79 -25.70
CA ILE A 5 6.27 8.04 -24.46
C ILE A 5 6.97 9.13 -23.65
N HIS A 6 8.28 9.00 -23.41
CA HIS A 6 9.04 9.97 -22.62
C HIS A 6 8.99 11.40 -23.19
N LYS A 7 9.07 11.54 -24.51
CA LYS A 7 8.97 12.85 -25.18
C LYS A 7 7.56 13.45 -25.14
N LYS A 8 6.51 12.62 -25.16
CA LYS A 8 5.12 13.08 -25.22
C LYS A 8 4.48 13.27 -23.83
N LEU A 9 4.88 12.46 -22.87
CA LEU A 9 4.40 12.46 -21.49
C LEU A 9 5.61 12.45 -20.53
N PRO A 10 6.13 13.62 -20.14
CA PRO A 10 7.28 13.70 -19.25
C PRO A 10 6.95 13.25 -17.82
N SER A 11 5.93 13.83 -17.19
CA SER A 11 5.41 13.44 -15.88
C SER A 11 3.89 13.62 -15.86
N GLN A 12 3.18 12.71 -15.20
CA GLN A 12 1.74 12.82 -14.97
C GLN A 12 1.42 12.47 -13.52
N THR A 13 0.54 13.27 -12.92
CA THR A 13 -0.06 12.97 -11.62
C THR A 13 -1.30 12.15 -11.87
N ILE A 14 -1.30 10.91 -11.39
CA ILE A 14 -2.51 10.09 -11.37
C ILE A 14 -3.18 10.35 -10.03
N GLU A 15 -4.40 10.87 -10.04
CA GLU A 15 -5.23 10.96 -8.84
C GLU A 15 -5.77 9.57 -8.47
N SER A 16 -6.03 9.34 -7.17
CA SER A 16 -6.68 8.12 -6.67
C SER A 16 -7.99 7.95 -7.43
N THR A 17 -8.02 7.00 -8.34
CA THR A 17 -9.18 6.76 -9.18
C THR A 17 -10.13 5.86 -8.39
N SER A 18 -11.40 6.25 -8.29
CA SER A 18 -12.44 5.46 -7.61
C SER A 18 -12.60 4.04 -8.18
N GLN A 19 -12.01 3.75 -9.33
CA GLN A 19 -12.09 2.48 -10.03
C GLN A 19 -11.20 1.38 -9.45
N PHE A 20 -10.12 1.73 -8.73
CA PHE A 20 -9.19 0.75 -8.17
C PHE A 20 -8.77 1.13 -6.74
N PRO A 21 -9.27 0.41 -5.70
CA PRO A 21 -8.85 0.66 -4.34
C PRO A 21 -7.35 0.38 -4.17
N GLY A 22 -6.66 1.19 -3.36
CA GLY A 22 -5.24 1.02 -3.07
C GLY A 22 -4.27 1.61 -4.11
N VAL A 23 -4.79 2.20 -5.20
CA VAL A 23 -3.98 3.04 -6.10
C VAL A 23 -3.84 4.42 -5.47
N LEU A 24 -2.64 4.71 -4.97
CA LEU A 24 -2.35 5.97 -4.32
C LEU A 24 -2.01 7.05 -5.36
N PRO A 25 -2.37 8.32 -5.12
CA PRO A 25 -1.91 9.42 -5.93
C PRO A 25 -0.39 9.47 -5.98
N VAL A 26 0.14 9.34 -7.19
CA VAL A 26 1.57 9.33 -7.47
C VAL A 26 1.82 10.18 -8.71
N THR A 27 2.78 11.09 -8.60
CA THR A 27 3.41 11.72 -9.75
C THR A 27 4.37 10.72 -10.35
N MET A 28 4.02 10.16 -11.51
CA MET A 28 4.83 9.17 -12.20
C MET A 28 5.38 9.69 -13.52
N LYS A 29 6.54 9.15 -13.92
CA LYS A 29 7.09 9.29 -15.26
C LYS A 29 6.56 8.11 -16.09
N PRO A 30 5.57 8.29 -16.99
CA PRO A 30 4.89 7.16 -17.63
C PRO A 30 5.83 6.24 -18.41
N ALA A 31 6.88 6.82 -19.02
CA ALA A 31 7.89 6.03 -19.70
C ALA A 31 8.71 5.15 -18.74
N LEU A 32 9.03 5.62 -17.55
CA LEU A 32 9.77 4.86 -16.54
C LEU A 32 8.92 3.74 -15.97
N GLU A 33 7.66 4.02 -15.62
CA GLU A 33 6.73 3.01 -15.12
C GLU A 33 6.40 1.95 -16.20
N PHE A 34 6.34 2.33 -17.47
CA PHE A 34 6.25 1.37 -18.57
C PHE A 34 7.46 0.42 -18.62
N VAL A 35 8.69 0.96 -18.53
CA VAL A 35 9.93 0.14 -18.55
C VAL A 35 9.93 -0.84 -17.39
N LYS A 36 9.61 -0.33 -16.20
CA LYS A 36 9.44 -1.10 -14.97
C LYS A 36 8.45 -2.26 -15.14
N ALA A 37 7.23 -1.96 -15.59
CA ALA A 37 6.16 -2.95 -15.74
C ALA A 37 6.51 -4.04 -16.75
N VAL A 38 6.96 -3.65 -17.95
CA VAL A 38 7.34 -4.60 -19.00
C VAL A 38 8.49 -5.48 -18.54
N SER A 39 9.53 -4.90 -17.94
CA SER A 39 10.67 -5.69 -17.44
C SER A 39 10.24 -6.65 -16.33
N LYS A 40 9.34 -6.22 -15.44
CA LYS A 40 8.86 -7.05 -14.33
C LYS A 40 8.03 -8.23 -14.84
N VAL A 41 7.10 -8.00 -15.77
CA VAL A 41 6.27 -9.06 -16.36
C VAL A 41 7.14 -10.08 -17.09
N LEU A 42 8.09 -9.64 -17.92
CA LEU A 42 8.97 -10.56 -18.64
C LEU A 42 9.88 -11.34 -17.69
N SER A 43 10.34 -10.72 -16.58
CA SER A 43 11.15 -11.42 -15.57
C SER A 43 10.43 -12.54 -14.81
N LEU A 44 9.11 -12.71 -14.99
CA LEU A 44 8.37 -13.83 -14.41
C LEU A 44 8.76 -15.17 -15.04
N ASP A 45 9.30 -15.16 -16.27
CA ASP A 45 9.86 -16.34 -16.92
C ASP A 45 11.40 -16.37 -16.74
N PRO A 46 11.94 -17.29 -15.92
CA PRO A 46 13.37 -17.39 -15.66
C PRO A 46 14.22 -17.64 -16.92
N SER A 47 13.64 -18.21 -17.98
CA SER A 47 14.35 -18.50 -19.23
C SER A 47 14.76 -17.24 -20.00
N THR A 48 14.14 -16.10 -19.69
CA THR A 48 14.37 -14.80 -20.36
C THR A 48 15.20 -13.83 -19.52
N ALA A 49 15.74 -14.27 -18.38
CA ALA A 49 16.35 -13.39 -17.39
C ALA A 49 17.46 -12.49 -17.98
N ASP A 50 18.37 -13.06 -18.78
CA ASP A 50 19.50 -12.34 -19.37
C ASP A 50 19.05 -11.33 -20.44
N GLU A 51 18.06 -11.70 -21.25
CA GLU A 51 17.44 -10.85 -22.26
C GLU A 51 16.72 -9.67 -21.59
N VAL A 52 15.99 -9.93 -20.50
CA VAL A 52 15.25 -8.92 -19.75
C VAL A 52 16.19 -7.91 -19.10
N VAL A 53 17.33 -8.36 -18.55
CA VAL A 53 18.36 -7.44 -18.01
C VAL A 53 18.90 -6.52 -19.12
N LYS A 54 19.27 -7.08 -20.27
CA LYS A 54 19.76 -6.29 -21.42
C LYS A 54 18.69 -5.32 -21.93
N LEU A 55 17.43 -5.77 -22.01
CA LEU A 55 16.30 -4.97 -22.45
C LEU A 55 16.05 -3.81 -21.49
N ARG A 56 15.96 -4.07 -20.18
CA ARG A 56 15.78 -3.07 -19.13
C ARG A 56 16.85 -1.99 -19.19
N ARG A 57 18.13 -2.39 -19.27
CA ARG A 57 19.27 -1.45 -19.39
C ARG A 57 19.13 -0.55 -20.62
N ASN A 58 18.81 -1.13 -21.77
CA ASN A 58 18.63 -0.38 -23.02
C ASN A 58 17.45 0.59 -22.94
N MET A 59 16.33 0.17 -22.37
CA MET A 59 15.14 1.01 -22.23
C MET A 59 15.35 2.18 -21.26
N LEU A 60 16.01 1.96 -20.12
CA LEU A 60 16.37 3.02 -19.17
C LEU A 60 17.32 4.05 -19.80
N ARG A 61 18.32 3.59 -20.57
CA ARG A 61 19.22 4.47 -21.33
C ARG A 61 18.48 5.36 -22.33
N LEU A 62 17.42 4.87 -22.98
CA LEU A 62 16.62 5.66 -23.93
C LEU A 62 15.85 6.83 -23.28
N ILE A 63 15.63 6.77 -21.97
CA ILE A 63 14.93 7.80 -21.20
C ILE A 63 15.86 8.56 -20.23
N GLY A 64 17.17 8.31 -20.30
CA GLY A 64 18.16 8.98 -19.46
C GLY A 64 18.11 8.60 -17.98
N GLU A 65 17.46 7.48 -17.62
CA GLU A 65 17.38 7.00 -16.23
C GLU A 65 18.51 5.99 -15.97
N GLY A 66 19.15 6.09 -14.81
CA GLY A 66 20.22 5.16 -14.41
C GLY A 66 19.68 3.77 -14.06
N GLU A 67 20.38 2.71 -14.43
CA GLU A 67 19.97 1.32 -14.15
C GLU A 67 19.83 1.02 -12.65
N PHE A 68 20.69 1.62 -11.86
CA PHE A 68 20.76 1.49 -10.40
C PHE A 68 20.11 2.67 -9.67
N SER A 69 19.38 3.54 -10.38
CA SER A 69 18.67 4.63 -9.71
C SER A 69 17.56 4.05 -8.84
N ALA A 70 17.33 4.66 -7.67
CA ALA A 70 16.19 4.29 -6.81
C ALA A 70 14.86 4.42 -7.58
N ALA A 71 14.77 5.39 -8.49
CA ALA A 71 13.61 5.58 -9.36
C ALA A 71 13.37 4.41 -10.32
N ALA A 72 14.40 3.66 -10.74
CA ALA A 72 14.27 2.54 -11.67
C ALA A 72 13.82 1.22 -10.99
N VAL A 73 13.92 1.12 -9.66
CA VAL A 73 13.52 -0.08 -8.91
C VAL A 73 12.01 -0.30 -9.03
N TRP A 74 11.60 -1.53 -9.36
CA TRP A 74 10.18 -1.88 -9.40
C TRP A 74 9.58 -1.75 -8.01
N THR A 75 8.50 -0.98 -7.91
CA THR A 75 7.67 -0.88 -6.71
C THR A 75 6.26 -1.20 -7.13
N ASP A 76 5.55 -2.02 -6.35
CA ASP A 76 4.15 -2.31 -6.63
C ASP A 76 3.33 -1.00 -6.52
N PRO A 77 2.66 -0.55 -7.60
CA PRO A 77 1.89 0.69 -7.58
C PRO A 77 0.60 0.57 -6.76
N CYS A 78 0.16 -0.65 -6.46
CA CYS A 78 -1.06 -0.92 -5.70
C CYS A 78 -0.68 -1.40 -4.30
N PHE A 79 -0.83 -0.51 -3.33
CA PHE A 79 -0.80 -0.90 -1.93
C PHE A 79 -2.09 -1.64 -1.62
N SER A 80 -1.95 -2.90 -1.27
CA SER A 80 -3.08 -3.71 -0.86
C SER A 80 -2.95 -4.16 0.58
N PHE A 81 -4.10 -4.45 1.17
CA PHE A 81 -4.21 -5.09 2.45
C PHE A 81 -4.90 -6.44 2.29
N VAL A 82 -4.26 -7.49 2.82
CA VAL A 82 -4.83 -8.83 2.89
C VAL A 82 -5.52 -8.97 4.24
N LEU A 83 -6.83 -9.20 4.21
CA LEU A 83 -7.60 -9.55 5.39
C LEU A 83 -7.48 -11.07 5.61
N PRO A 84 -6.83 -11.52 6.69
CA PRO A 84 -6.60 -12.94 6.92
C PRO A 84 -7.88 -13.64 7.41
N GLU A 85 -7.97 -14.93 7.11
CA GLU A 85 -8.91 -15.87 7.76
C GLU A 85 -10.39 -15.45 7.68
N VAL A 86 -10.83 -14.93 6.53
CA VAL A 86 -12.25 -14.58 6.31
C VAL A 86 -13.05 -15.86 6.07
N ILE A 87 -14.08 -16.08 6.88
CA ILE A 87 -14.91 -17.29 6.85
C ILE A 87 -16.22 -17.00 6.09
N CYS A 88 -16.49 -17.76 5.04
CA CYS A 88 -17.76 -17.69 4.33
C CYS A 88 -18.90 -18.24 5.18
N ARG A 89 -19.92 -17.41 5.48
CA ARG A 89 -21.10 -17.80 6.26
C ARG A 89 -21.96 -18.90 5.63
N ALA A 90 -21.85 -19.14 4.32
CA ALA A 90 -22.65 -20.14 3.62
C ALA A 90 -21.99 -21.53 3.55
N CYS A 91 -20.67 -21.60 3.33
CA CYS A 91 -19.96 -22.88 3.14
C CYS A 91 -18.81 -23.13 4.13
N ASN A 92 -18.57 -22.21 5.07
CA ASN A 92 -17.47 -22.23 6.05
C ASN A 92 -16.07 -22.29 5.44
N HIS A 93 -15.92 -22.00 4.15
CA HIS A 93 -14.60 -21.84 3.55
C HIS A 93 -13.88 -20.65 4.18
N CYS A 94 -12.71 -20.91 4.76
CA CYS A 94 -11.82 -19.91 5.32
C CYS A 94 -10.74 -19.57 4.31
N ARG A 95 -10.56 -18.28 4.00
CA ARG A 95 -9.51 -17.82 3.11
C ARG A 95 -9.10 -16.39 3.42
N ASP A 96 -7.90 -16.05 2.97
CA ASP A 96 -7.46 -14.67 2.94
C ASP A 96 -8.09 -13.94 1.75
N ILE A 97 -8.46 -12.69 1.96
CA ILE A 97 -9.02 -11.79 0.93
C ILE A 97 -8.08 -10.61 0.74
N ASP A 98 -7.52 -10.46 -0.46
CA ASP A 98 -6.77 -9.27 -0.86
C ASP A 98 -7.77 -8.17 -1.26
N LEU A 99 -7.98 -7.18 -0.39
CA LEU A 99 -9.08 -6.23 -0.53
C LEU A 99 -8.98 -5.41 -1.84
N CYS A 100 -7.77 -5.17 -2.35
CA CYS A 100 -7.58 -4.44 -3.59
C CYS A 100 -7.51 -5.37 -4.83
N LYS A 101 -6.84 -6.51 -4.73
CA LYS A 101 -6.42 -7.35 -5.87
C LYS A 101 -7.22 -8.64 -6.03
N ASP A 102 -8.15 -8.97 -5.12
CA ASP A 102 -8.95 -10.19 -5.28
C ASP A 102 -9.72 -10.20 -6.61
N THR A 103 -9.69 -11.35 -7.28
CA THR A 103 -10.38 -11.55 -8.57
C THR A 103 -11.84 -11.96 -8.39
N ASN A 104 -12.23 -12.49 -7.23
CA ASN A 104 -13.58 -12.94 -6.93
C ASN A 104 -14.39 -11.78 -6.37
N LYS A 105 -14.90 -10.94 -7.26
CA LYS A 105 -15.72 -9.76 -6.93
C LYS A 105 -17.03 -9.77 -7.71
N VAL A 106 -18.07 -9.24 -7.10
CA VAL A 106 -19.40 -9.09 -7.69
C VAL A 106 -19.99 -7.75 -7.26
N THR A 107 -20.88 -7.17 -8.07
CA THR A 107 -21.62 -5.96 -7.68
C THR A 107 -22.95 -6.35 -7.06
N VAL A 108 -23.18 -5.99 -5.80
CA VAL A 108 -24.44 -6.21 -5.08
C VAL A 108 -25.07 -4.85 -4.81
N ASN A 109 -26.30 -4.62 -5.28
CA ASN A 109 -27.03 -3.36 -5.10
C ASN A 109 -26.25 -2.09 -5.52
N GLY A 110 -25.44 -2.19 -6.59
CA GLY A 110 -24.62 -1.08 -7.09
C GLY A 110 -23.30 -0.85 -6.34
N SER A 111 -22.99 -1.63 -5.30
CA SER A 111 -21.72 -1.59 -4.58
C SER A 111 -20.86 -2.83 -4.89
N PRO A 112 -19.54 -2.71 -5.08
CA PRO A 112 -18.68 -3.88 -5.20
C PRO A 112 -18.67 -4.67 -3.88
N ALA A 113 -18.55 -5.99 -3.98
CA ALA A 113 -18.43 -6.91 -2.86
C ALA A 113 -17.52 -8.08 -3.25
N TRP A 114 -16.87 -8.69 -2.27
CA TRP A 114 -16.08 -9.91 -2.49
C TRP A 114 -16.99 -11.14 -2.51
N GLN A 115 -16.58 -12.17 -3.23
CA GLN A 115 -17.34 -13.39 -3.39
C GLN A 115 -16.53 -14.61 -2.96
N CYS A 116 -17.19 -15.56 -2.29
CA CYS A 116 -16.56 -16.83 -1.96
C CYS A 116 -16.28 -17.62 -3.24
N PRO A 117 -15.04 -18.09 -3.47
CA PRO A 117 -14.68 -18.79 -4.71
C PRO A 117 -15.28 -20.20 -4.82
N LEU A 118 -15.79 -20.76 -3.72
CA LEU A 118 -16.35 -22.11 -3.70
C LEU A 118 -17.87 -22.14 -3.93
N CYS A 119 -18.62 -21.31 -3.21
CA CYS A 119 -20.09 -21.32 -3.24
C CYS A 119 -20.71 -20.08 -3.91
N ASN A 120 -19.88 -19.14 -4.39
CA ASN A 120 -20.31 -17.90 -5.02
C ASN A 120 -21.21 -17.00 -4.13
N THR A 121 -21.25 -17.25 -2.82
CA THR A 121 -21.94 -16.35 -1.89
C THR A 121 -21.10 -15.09 -1.68
N SER A 122 -21.72 -13.93 -1.83
CA SER A 122 -21.07 -12.65 -1.51
C SER A 122 -20.78 -12.54 -0.02
N TYR A 123 -19.60 -12.05 0.33
CA TYR A 123 -19.30 -11.66 1.70
C TYR A 123 -20.07 -10.38 2.06
N ASP A 124 -20.42 -10.25 3.34
CA ASP A 124 -21.08 -9.05 3.85
C ASP A 124 -20.06 -7.92 4.02
N ASN A 125 -20.22 -6.84 3.27
CA ASN A 125 -19.35 -5.67 3.37
C ASN A 125 -19.41 -5.05 4.77
N GLN A 126 -20.51 -5.16 5.52
CA GLN A 126 -20.60 -4.66 6.90
C GLN A 126 -19.73 -5.50 7.84
N GLU A 127 -19.67 -6.82 7.66
CA GLU A 127 -18.79 -7.70 8.44
C GLU A 127 -17.32 -7.37 8.15
N ILE A 128 -16.97 -7.20 6.87
CA ILE A 128 -15.62 -6.80 6.47
C ILE A 128 -15.26 -5.40 7.00
N GLU A 129 -16.21 -4.45 6.97
CA GLU A 129 -16.03 -3.11 7.51
C GLU A 129 -15.67 -3.14 9.00
N HIS A 130 -16.38 -3.93 9.82
CA HIS A 130 -16.06 -4.09 11.24
C HIS A 130 -14.67 -4.69 11.46
N LEU A 131 -14.31 -5.73 10.69
CA LEU A 131 -12.97 -6.32 10.75
C LEU A 131 -11.87 -5.29 10.41
N LEU A 132 -12.13 -4.42 9.43
CA LEU A 132 -11.21 -3.34 9.05
C LEU A 132 -11.09 -2.28 10.14
N ILE A 133 -12.19 -1.89 10.79
CA ILE A 133 -12.17 -0.97 11.93
C ILE A 133 -11.29 -1.55 13.06
N ASP A 134 -11.44 -2.83 13.38
CA ASP A 134 -10.61 -3.50 14.37
C ASP A 134 -9.13 -3.53 13.97
N VAL A 135 -8.83 -3.74 12.69
CA VAL A 135 -7.45 -3.65 12.16
C VAL A 135 -6.89 -2.24 12.33
N VAL A 136 -7.66 -1.20 11.97
CA VAL A 136 -7.25 0.21 12.11
C VAL A 136 -6.95 0.54 13.57
N ASN A 137 -7.83 0.14 14.49
CA ASN A 137 -7.67 0.36 15.91
C ASN A 137 -6.41 -0.35 16.44
N ARG A 138 -6.22 -1.64 16.13
CA ARG A 138 -5.03 -2.39 16.55
C ARG A 138 -3.74 -1.80 16.02
N LYS A 139 -3.69 -1.42 14.72
CA LYS A 139 -2.49 -0.81 14.11
C LYS A 139 -2.18 0.56 14.72
N THR A 140 -3.21 1.37 14.96
CA THR A 140 -3.07 2.68 15.61
C THR A 140 -2.56 2.51 17.04
N MET A 141 -3.15 1.62 17.83
CA MET A 141 -2.70 1.32 19.19
C MET A 141 -1.25 0.82 19.20
N ALA A 142 -0.90 -0.11 18.31
CA ALA A 142 0.47 -0.63 18.20
C ALA A 142 1.47 0.50 17.92
N TYR A 143 1.14 1.44 17.03
CA TYR A 143 1.99 2.59 16.75
C TYR A 143 2.10 3.55 17.94
N MET A 144 1.03 3.76 18.72
CA MET A 144 1.07 4.65 19.89
C MET A 144 1.80 4.05 21.10
N LEU A 145 1.73 2.72 21.24
CA LEU A 145 2.31 1.97 22.35
C LEU A 145 3.67 1.34 22.01
N GLN A 146 4.22 1.63 20.83
CA GLN A 146 5.50 1.07 20.41
C GLN A 146 6.64 1.48 21.32
N ASP A 147 7.66 0.62 21.39
CA ASP A 147 8.92 0.99 22.02
C ASP A 147 9.71 2.00 21.17
N LEU A 148 10.60 2.72 21.84
CA LEU A 148 11.59 3.57 21.18
C LEU A 148 12.97 2.93 21.29
N GLN A 149 13.76 3.05 20.23
CA GLN A 149 15.12 2.49 20.15
C GLN A 149 16.17 3.58 19.99
N CYS A 150 17.33 3.42 20.60
CA CYS A 150 18.43 4.36 20.45
C CYS A 150 19.13 4.20 19.09
N ASN A 151 19.34 5.30 18.37
CA ASN A 151 20.06 5.31 17.08
C ASN A 151 21.53 4.84 17.17
N LYS A 152 22.16 4.89 18.36
CA LYS A 152 23.60 4.60 18.53
C LYS A 152 23.85 3.17 19.02
N CYS A 153 23.27 2.81 20.17
CA CYS A 153 23.53 1.53 20.82
C CYS A 153 22.44 0.47 20.57
N LEU A 154 21.38 0.84 19.83
CA LEU A 154 20.25 -0.02 19.47
C LEU A 154 19.47 -0.60 20.67
N GLN A 155 19.70 -0.08 21.88
CA GLN A 155 18.94 -0.47 23.08
C GLN A 155 17.55 0.17 23.08
N ILE A 156 16.60 -0.54 23.68
CA ILE A 156 15.23 -0.06 23.90
C ILE A 156 15.20 0.94 25.05
N LYS A 157 14.40 2.00 24.89
CA LYS A 157 14.16 3.00 25.93
C LYS A 157 13.40 2.36 27.08
N MET A 158 14.00 2.36 28.27
CA MET A 158 13.39 1.78 29.47
C MET A 158 12.60 2.81 30.28
N GLU A 159 13.13 4.03 30.42
CA GLU A 159 12.53 5.07 31.26
C GLU A 159 11.69 6.07 30.44
N ASN A 160 10.43 6.32 30.85
CA ASN A 160 9.52 7.20 30.12
C ASN A 160 10.03 8.65 29.96
N LEU A 161 10.65 9.20 31.01
CA LEU A 161 11.08 10.61 31.07
C LEU A 161 12.47 10.85 30.46
N ALA A 162 13.24 9.81 30.15
CA ALA A 162 14.56 9.99 29.56
C ALA A 162 14.45 10.55 28.13
N GLU A 163 15.00 11.75 27.90
CA GLU A 163 15.02 12.35 26.57
C GLU A 163 16.10 11.72 25.67
N PHE A 164 17.24 11.39 26.27
CA PHE A 164 18.39 10.77 25.60
C PHE A 164 18.76 9.43 26.25
N CYS A 165 19.32 8.54 25.46
CA CYS A 165 19.90 7.29 25.96
C CYS A 165 21.15 7.56 26.81
N SER A 166 21.50 6.63 27.69
CA SER A 166 22.73 6.68 28.51
C SER A 166 24.02 6.82 27.68
N CYS A 167 24.00 6.39 26.41
CA CYS A 167 25.09 6.62 25.45
C CYS A 167 25.02 7.98 24.71
N ALA A 168 24.23 8.93 25.22
CA ALA A 168 23.93 10.22 24.59
C ALA A 168 23.38 10.11 23.15
N GLY A 169 22.63 9.05 22.86
CA GLY A 169 21.95 8.85 21.57
C GLY A 169 20.48 9.24 21.64
N GLN A 170 19.94 9.76 20.54
CA GLN A 170 18.51 10.06 20.42
C GLN A 170 17.71 8.78 20.16
N PHE A 171 16.49 8.74 20.68
CA PHE A 171 15.55 7.65 20.45
C PHE A 171 14.71 7.89 19.19
N HIS A 172 14.36 6.81 18.49
CA HIS A 172 13.46 6.80 17.35
C HIS A 172 12.37 5.74 17.52
N THR A 173 11.28 5.89 16.78
CA THR A 173 10.19 4.89 16.70
C THR A 173 10.68 3.63 15.98
N LEU A 174 10.32 2.45 16.51
CA LEU A 174 10.57 1.17 15.84
C LEU A 174 9.68 0.96 14.63
N MET A 175 8.41 1.33 14.74
CA MET A 175 7.45 1.31 13.65
C MET A 175 7.58 2.59 12.84
N ASN A 176 7.73 2.46 11.52
CA ASN A 176 7.81 3.61 10.64
C ASN A 176 6.45 4.33 10.57
N LYS A 177 6.48 5.63 10.82
CA LYS A 177 5.34 6.54 10.68
C LYS A 177 4.74 6.51 9.27
N GLN A 178 5.57 6.34 8.24
CA GLN A 178 5.12 6.29 6.86
C GLN A 178 4.26 5.05 6.59
N ASP A 179 4.59 3.91 7.18
CA ASP A 179 3.86 2.65 6.97
C ASP A 179 2.45 2.70 7.55
N ILE A 180 2.28 3.26 8.75
CA ILE A 180 0.94 3.43 9.33
C ILE A 180 0.11 4.44 8.52
N ALA A 181 0.71 5.53 8.09
CA ALA A 181 0.04 6.53 7.26
C ALA A 181 -0.41 5.93 5.92
N LEU A 182 0.42 5.06 5.34
CA LEU A 182 0.14 4.33 4.11
C LEU A 182 -1.01 3.33 4.26
N HIS A 183 -1.04 2.59 5.37
CA HIS A 183 -2.17 1.71 5.71
C HIS A 183 -3.47 2.49 5.85
N LEU A 184 -3.47 3.60 6.61
CA LEU A 184 -4.66 4.43 6.80
C LEU A 184 -5.20 4.98 5.48
N ARG A 185 -4.31 5.43 4.59
CA ARG A 185 -4.69 5.91 3.24
C ARG A 185 -5.27 4.79 2.38
N THR A 186 -4.70 3.59 2.45
CA THR A 186 -5.21 2.41 1.73
C THR A 186 -6.60 2.03 2.23
N PHE A 187 -6.80 2.00 3.55
CA PHE A 187 -8.12 1.72 4.14
C PHE A 187 -9.15 2.79 3.78
N HIS A 188 -8.76 4.06 3.71
CA HIS A 188 -9.64 5.14 3.29
C HIS A 188 -10.09 4.95 1.83
N SER A 189 -9.17 4.57 0.94
CA SER A 189 -9.48 4.24 -0.46
C SER A 189 -10.40 3.02 -0.60
N ILE A 190 -10.19 1.98 0.21
CA ILE A 190 -11.09 0.82 0.28
C ILE A 190 -12.47 1.26 0.77
N ALA A 191 -12.54 2.08 1.81
CA ALA A 191 -13.80 2.54 2.38
C ALA A 191 -14.66 3.28 1.35
N GLN A 192 -14.05 4.17 0.58
CA GLN A 192 -14.72 4.92 -0.48
C GLN A 192 -15.18 4.02 -1.64
N HIS A 193 -14.36 3.04 -2.04
CA HIS A 193 -14.70 2.14 -3.14
C HIS A 193 -15.84 1.18 -2.80
N PHE A 194 -15.87 0.67 -1.56
CA PHE A 194 -16.83 -0.34 -1.10
C PHE A 194 -18.01 0.24 -0.30
N ASN A 195 -18.12 1.57 -0.20
CA ASN A 195 -19.14 2.32 0.54
C ASN A 195 -19.20 1.97 2.04
N MET A 196 -18.04 1.97 2.71
CA MET A 196 -17.88 1.67 4.14
C MET A 196 -17.78 2.96 4.96
N ALA A 197 -18.94 3.55 5.29
CA ALA A 197 -19.00 4.87 5.92
C ALA A 197 -18.44 4.91 7.36
N ALA A 198 -18.60 3.83 8.13
CA ALA A 198 -18.09 3.78 9.50
C ALA A 198 -16.55 3.67 9.53
N LEU A 199 -15.98 2.91 8.58
CA LEU A 199 -14.53 2.83 8.40
C LEU A 199 -13.95 4.18 7.98
N GLU A 200 -14.56 4.85 7.00
CA GLU A 200 -14.13 6.18 6.55
C GLU A 200 -14.12 7.19 7.69
N GLN A 201 -15.22 7.28 8.46
CA GLN A 201 -15.33 8.17 9.62
C GLN A 201 -14.30 7.86 10.71
N THR A 202 -14.04 6.57 10.96
CA THR A 202 -13.03 6.14 11.93
C THR A 202 -11.63 6.61 11.53
N ILE A 203 -11.27 6.44 10.25
CA ILE A 203 -9.96 6.87 9.73
C ILE A 203 -9.84 8.40 9.80
N ASP A 204 -10.89 9.13 9.41
CA ASP A 204 -10.91 10.59 9.48
C ASP A 204 -10.80 11.12 10.91
N TRP A 205 -11.39 10.41 11.88
CA TRP A 205 -11.20 10.72 13.29
C TRP A 205 -9.75 10.49 13.73
N VAL A 206 -9.15 9.34 13.41
CA VAL A 206 -7.73 9.04 13.72
C VAL A 206 -6.81 10.10 13.13
N LEU A 207 -6.99 10.47 11.87
CA LEU A 207 -6.19 11.48 11.17
C LEU A 207 -6.40 12.91 11.69
N ARG A 208 -7.52 13.20 12.36
CA ARG A 208 -7.74 14.46 13.09
C ARG A 208 -7.01 14.47 14.42
N GLN A 209 -7.01 13.36 15.16
CA GLN A 209 -6.32 13.26 16.46
C GLN A 209 -4.80 13.18 16.33
N ALA A 210 -4.30 12.61 15.24
CA ALA A 210 -2.88 12.52 14.94
C ALA A 210 -2.55 13.18 13.59
N PRO A 211 -2.52 14.53 13.50
CA PRO A 211 -2.21 15.25 12.26
C PRO A 211 -0.87 14.86 11.65
N SER A 212 0.08 14.43 12.49
CA SER A 212 1.38 13.96 12.05
C SER A 212 1.26 12.77 11.08
N LEU A 213 0.25 11.91 11.21
CA LEU A 213 0.04 10.75 10.34
C LEU A 213 -0.54 11.10 8.96
N ARG A 214 -0.89 12.38 8.72
CA ARG A 214 -1.26 12.82 7.37
C ARG A 214 -0.01 12.81 6.51
N ILE A 215 -0.06 12.06 5.41
CA ILE A 215 0.98 12.14 4.38
C ILE A 215 0.77 13.49 3.69
N GLU A 216 1.62 14.46 3.97
CA GLU A 216 1.68 15.68 3.17
C GLU A 216 1.92 15.25 1.71
N GLN A 217 1.07 15.74 0.80
CA GLN A 217 1.35 15.60 -0.63
C GLN A 217 2.65 16.35 -0.86
N SER A 218 3.77 15.63 -0.99
CA SER A 218 5.04 16.21 -1.34
C SER A 218 4.87 16.93 -2.67
N HIS A 219 4.90 18.26 -2.62
CA HIS A 219 4.95 19.14 -3.78
C HIS A 219 6.28 18.97 -4.53
#